data_AF-A0A416A0F8-F1
#
_entry.id   AF-A0A416A0F8-F1
#
_cell.length_a   1.000
_cell.length_b   1.000
_cell.length_c   1.000
_cell.angle_alpha   90.00
_cell.angle_beta   90.00
_cell.angle_gamma   90.00
#
_symmetry.space_group_name_H-M   'P 1'
#
loop_
_entity.id
_entity.type
_entity.pdbx_description
1 polymer ?
#
loop_
_entity_poly.entity_id
_entity_poly.type
_entity_poly.pdbx_seq_one_letter_code
_entity_poly.pdbx_strand_id
1 'polypeptide(L)'
;MANTTKITLITLENQRLYDGLIKKYIGTQISNATKSSLKSVSINGNTLKFYTEAKPSAESVAAFTIELPETDLSDFMHLIKNATAGDVIIANANGSVADGGVKLADLAKSADVTKEIGDAKTELNKKVEANTTAIAKLNGAEDAEGSVAKAVKDAKDALQTQITANKKVLDKLDGADTVNGSVKKQVKDAKAAVEAKIGNLEGLTTTAKNDLVGAVNENKAAIDSAKTAGEITVDTATTTEGMAKSYTIKQGGKAVATIDIPKDMVVKSGVVQENPKGQEAGTYLVLTLANATEDTIYINVGKLVDIYSVKANATQIQLAIDSSTREISATIVAGSVGTAELADGAVVTAKIADGNVTKAKLAKTVQDSLNKADSALQEADVATLRTDVAANKASLAEGGATANAIKANKEAAAKAQGDANALATRVKNLESVEYVEATEAEIKAMFPTA
;
A
#
# COMPACT_ATOMS: atom_id res chain seq x y z
N MET A 1 19.75 13.11 -7.82
CA MET A 1 19.46 12.75 -6.41
C MET A 1 20.83 12.53 -5.76
N ALA A 2 21.26 13.32 -4.78
CA ALA A 2 20.75 13.41 -3.40
C ALA A 2 21.09 12.13 -2.61
N ASN A 3 21.76 12.15 -1.44
CA ASN A 3 22.14 13.26 -0.54
C ASN A 3 23.64 13.13 -0.15
N THR A 4 24.41 14.21 0.01
CA THR A 4 24.54 15.03 1.25
C THR A 4 25.02 14.18 2.43
N THR A 5 26.18 14.47 3.04
CA THR A 5 26.30 15.49 4.10
C THR A 5 27.74 15.94 4.35
N LYS A 6 27.96 17.24 4.61
CA LYS A 6 29.21 17.78 5.20
C LYS A 6 29.17 17.66 6.72
N ILE A 7 30.30 17.34 7.36
CA ILE A 7 30.55 17.73 8.76
C ILE A 7 31.95 18.37 8.83
N THR A 8 32.04 19.47 9.59
CA THR A 8 33.29 20.17 9.93
C THR A 8 33.50 20.06 11.43
N LEU A 9 34.72 19.72 11.85
CA LEU A 9 35.11 19.62 13.27
C LEU A 9 36.12 20.71 13.60
N ILE A 10 35.97 21.32 14.77
CA ILE A 10 36.89 22.32 15.33
C ILE A 10 37.53 21.70 16.57
N THR A 11 38.87 21.75 16.65
CA THR A 11 39.65 21.15 17.75
C THR A 11 39.90 22.14 18.90
N LEU A 12 40.11 21.57 20.10
CA LEU A 12 40.07 22.27 21.38
C LEU A 12 41.39 22.98 21.76
N GLU A 13 42.02 23.68 20.81
CA GLU A 13 43.38 24.24 20.99
C GLU A 13 43.42 25.79 21.01
N ASN A 14 42.40 26.47 20.47
CA ASN A 14 42.33 27.94 20.39
C ASN A 14 41.71 28.64 21.62
N GLN A 15 41.89 28.10 22.83
CA GLN A 15 41.49 28.75 24.10
C GLN A 15 42.57 28.64 25.19
N ARG A 16 43.78 29.14 24.92
CA ARG A 16 44.85 29.32 25.93
C ARG A 16 45.49 30.71 25.94
N LEU A 17 44.63 31.74 25.85
CA LEU A 17 44.99 33.12 26.19
C LEU A 17 44.20 33.54 27.45
N TYR A 18 44.86 34.27 28.35
CA TYR A 18 44.36 34.79 29.65
C TYR A 18 44.19 33.80 30.83
N ASP A 19 45.30 33.19 31.28
CA ASP A 19 45.46 32.67 32.66
C ASP A 19 46.79 33.13 33.29
N GLY A 20 47.14 34.42 33.10
CA GLY A 20 48.52 34.90 33.29
C GLY A 20 48.80 35.92 34.39
N LEU A 21 47.79 36.60 34.97
CA LEU A 21 48.03 37.94 35.56
C LEU A 21 47.33 38.31 36.89
N ILE A 22 46.70 37.38 37.63
CA ILE A 22 46.09 37.71 38.95
C ILE A 22 46.42 36.64 40.01
N LYS A 23 47.61 36.70 40.64
CA LYS A 23 47.96 35.92 41.88
C LYS A 23 49.24 36.40 42.61
N LYS A 24 49.20 37.58 43.24
CA LYS A 24 50.24 38.15 44.14
C LYS A 24 49.60 39.29 44.98
N TYR A 25 49.18 39.21 46.26
CA TYR A 25 49.68 38.56 47.51
C TYR A 25 51.06 39.12 47.95
N ILE A 26 51.39 39.62 49.16
CA ILE A 26 50.86 39.69 50.58
C ILE A 26 51.28 41.09 51.20
N GLY A 27 50.82 41.72 52.31
CA GLY A 27 49.94 41.47 53.49
C GLY A 27 49.81 42.69 54.46
N THR A 28 49.62 42.50 55.79
CA THR A 28 49.23 43.54 56.81
C THR A 28 49.86 43.36 58.24
N GLN A 29 49.49 44.19 59.26
CA GLN A 29 50.06 44.21 60.66
C GLN A 29 49.08 44.67 61.81
N ILE A 30 49.57 44.76 63.08
CA ILE A 30 48.83 44.72 64.39
C ILE A 30 49.07 45.98 65.32
N SER A 31 48.45 46.10 66.51
CA SER A 31 48.38 47.31 67.39
C SER A 31 48.63 47.14 68.93
N ASN A 32 47.89 47.86 69.82
CA ASN A 32 48.18 48.20 71.25
C ASN A 32 47.90 47.12 72.33
N ALA A 33 48.69 47.11 73.45
CA ALA A 33 48.23 47.22 74.87
C ALA A 33 49.19 46.65 75.96
N THR A 34 49.71 47.44 76.93
CA THR A 34 50.34 46.93 78.20
C THR A 34 50.54 48.03 79.29
N LYS A 35 50.60 47.63 80.59
CA LYS A 35 51.16 48.30 81.81
C LYS A 35 50.24 49.23 82.67
N SER A 36 50.00 48.86 83.94
CA SER A 36 49.26 49.66 84.95
C SER A 36 49.65 49.33 86.42
N SER A 37 50.64 49.99 87.07
CA SER A 37 51.11 49.57 88.42
C SER A 37 51.99 50.54 89.26
N LEU A 38 51.46 51.64 89.84
CA LEU A 38 52.15 52.55 90.80
C LEU A 38 51.18 53.08 91.92
N LYS A 39 51.67 53.61 93.07
CA LYS A 39 50.89 54.06 94.27
C LYS A 39 51.42 55.36 94.98
N SER A 40 51.60 55.40 96.32
CA SER A 40 51.64 56.63 97.18
C SER A 40 53.02 57.02 97.78
N VAL A 41 53.13 57.84 98.85
CA VAL A 41 54.14 58.94 98.97
C VAL A 41 55.04 59.04 100.27
N SER A 42 56.06 59.95 100.33
CA SER A 42 56.81 60.51 101.51
C SER A 42 57.53 61.90 101.23
N ILE A 43 58.27 62.51 102.19
CA ILE A 43 58.66 63.97 102.30
C ILE A 43 60.06 64.20 102.97
N ASN A 44 60.91 65.23 102.60
CA ASN A 44 62.15 65.71 103.32
C ASN A 44 63.06 66.92 102.79
N GLY A 45 62.64 68.00 102.06
CA GLY A 45 63.55 69.01 101.36
C GLY A 45 63.34 69.67 99.91
N ASN A 46 62.73 69.07 98.85
CA ASN A 46 62.17 69.65 97.58
C ASN A 46 60.75 69.09 96.99
N THR A 47 59.59 68.91 97.72
CA THR A 47 58.54 67.77 97.74
C THR A 47 58.07 67.10 96.41
N LEU A 48 57.80 65.78 96.24
CA LEU A 48 57.36 64.61 97.07
C LEU A 48 57.89 63.22 96.55
N LYS A 49 58.07 62.18 97.39
CA LYS A 49 58.54 60.82 96.96
C LYS A 49 57.45 59.77 96.77
N PHE A 50 57.29 59.08 95.63
CA PHE A 50 56.24 58.04 95.44
C PHE A 50 56.78 56.59 95.25
N TYR A 51 55.88 55.61 95.39
CA TYR A 51 56.15 54.19 95.61
C TYR A 51 55.11 53.29 94.89
N THR A 52 55.36 51.97 94.82
CA THR A 52 54.37 50.95 94.38
C THR A 52 53.42 50.51 95.51
N GLU A 53 53.58 51.06 96.71
CA GLU A 53 52.96 50.60 97.96
C GLU A 53 52.20 51.73 98.67
N ALA A 54 51.40 51.40 99.70
CA ALA A 54 50.54 52.36 100.40
C ALA A 54 51.21 53.03 101.62
N LYS A 55 52.31 52.47 102.14
CA LYS A 55 53.07 52.98 103.30
C LYS A 55 54.55 52.57 103.23
N PRO A 56 55.47 53.49 102.89
CA PRO A 56 56.90 53.22 102.91
C PRO A 56 57.52 53.37 104.32
N SER A 57 58.62 52.66 104.56
CA SER A 57 59.49 52.76 105.74
C SER A 57 60.77 53.57 105.46
N ALA A 58 61.66 53.69 106.46
CA ALA A 58 62.96 54.34 106.30
C ALA A 58 63.92 53.62 105.33
N GLU A 59 63.73 52.31 105.10
CA GLU A 59 64.50 51.53 104.11
C GLU A 59 63.70 51.25 102.83
N SER A 60 62.39 51.56 102.78
CA SER A 60 61.60 51.36 101.57
C SER A 60 62.18 52.20 100.43
N VAL A 61 62.59 51.50 99.37
CA VAL A 61 63.06 52.10 98.13
C VAL A 61 61.92 52.88 97.50
N ALA A 62 62.09 54.20 97.43
CA ALA A 62 61.22 55.06 96.67
C ALA A 62 61.27 54.68 95.19
N ALA A 63 60.10 54.45 94.59
CA ALA A 63 59.99 54.32 93.14
C ALA A 63 60.22 55.67 92.43
N PHE A 64 60.19 56.79 93.17
CA PHE A 64 60.14 58.16 92.69
C PHE A 64 60.41 59.15 93.86
N THR A 65 61.13 60.28 93.69
CA THR A 65 61.58 61.13 94.83
C THR A 65 61.62 62.65 94.60
N ILE A 66 61.04 63.43 95.52
CA ILE A 66 61.36 64.85 95.80
C ILE A 66 60.85 65.28 97.23
N GLU A 67 61.16 66.48 97.78
CA GLU A 67 61.22 66.77 99.26
C GLU A 67 60.55 68.00 100.23
N LEU A 68 60.40 69.41 100.42
CA LEU A 68 60.46 70.93 99.95
C LEU A 68 61.37 72.05 100.71
N PRO A 69 61.66 73.31 100.18
CA PRO A 69 62.42 74.48 100.81
C PRO A 69 61.84 75.98 100.77
N GLU A 70 62.65 77.09 100.66
CA GLU A 70 62.46 78.58 101.04
C GLU A 70 62.69 79.66 99.89
N THR A 71 62.50 81.01 100.08
CA THR A 71 62.63 82.17 99.09
C THR A 71 62.45 83.56 99.81
N ASP A 72 62.80 84.81 99.41
CA ASP A 72 63.85 85.60 98.64
C ASP A 72 63.58 87.14 98.96
N LEU A 73 64.48 88.11 98.69
CA LEU A 73 64.27 89.60 98.77
C LEU A 73 64.71 90.35 97.48
N SER A 74 65.08 89.62 96.42
CA SER A 74 65.58 90.18 95.15
C SER A 74 64.55 90.98 94.34
N ASP A 75 63.26 90.78 94.63
CA ASP A 75 62.14 91.19 93.77
C ASP A 75 62.04 92.69 93.48
N PHE A 76 62.56 93.56 94.35
CA PHE A 76 62.41 95.01 94.20
C PHE A 76 63.43 95.65 93.23
N MET A 77 64.53 94.96 92.90
CA MET A 77 65.53 95.40 91.91
C MET A 77 66.02 94.22 91.06
N HIS A 78 65.07 93.46 90.49
CA HIS A 78 65.40 92.48 89.48
C HIS A 78 65.98 93.15 88.21
N LEU A 79 67.28 92.93 87.98
CA LEU A 79 67.67 92.49 86.64
C LEU A 79 66.83 91.24 86.34
N ILE A 80 66.02 91.30 85.29
CA ILE A 80 65.09 90.22 84.94
C ILE A 80 65.91 88.95 84.68
N LYS A 81 65.80 87.96 85.58
CA LYS A 81 66.57 86.72 85.54
C LYS A 81 66.27 86.00 84.22
N ASN A 82 67.32 85.75 83.42
CA ASN A 82 67.26 85.15 82.07
C ASN A 82 66.61 85.99 80.96
N ALA A 83 66.55 87.33 81.08
CA ALA A 83 66.03 88.16 79.98
C ALA A 83 66.88 88.07 78.70
N THR A 84 66.20 88.01 77.56
CA THR A 84 66.79 88.03 76.23
C THR A 84 66.97 89.48 75.76
N ALA A 85 68.20 89.85 75.43
CA ALA A 85 68.54 91.22 75.06
C ALA A 85 67.88 91.63 73.73
N GLY A 86 66.81 92.43 73.82
CA GLY A 86 66.00 92.87 72.68
C GLY A 86 64.52 92.51 72.80
N ASP A 87 64.13 91.71 73.80
CA ASP A 87 62.73 91.34 74.07
C ASP A 87 62.00 92.42 74.89
N VAL A 88 60.68 92.45 74.75
CA VAL A 88 59.84 93.50 75.34
C VAL A 88 59.48 93.14 76.79
N ILE A 89 59.81 94.04 77.71
CA ILE A 89 59.47 93.90 79.13
C ILE A 89 57.97 94.06 79.33
N ILE A 90 57.35 93.09 80.00
CA ILE A 90 55.94 93.12 80.41
C ILE A 90 55.86 93.43 81.91
N ALA A 91 55.02 94.40 82.28
CA ALA A 91 54.64 94.64 83.67
C ALA A 91 53.51 93.68 84.07
N ASN A 92 53.74 92.90 85.12
CA ASN A 92 52.76 92.00 85.71
C ASN A 92 51.77 92.78 86.58
N ALA A 93 50.55 92.24 86.75
CA ALA A 93 49.49 92.91 87.51
C ALA A 93 49.79 93.11 89.01
N ASN A 94 50.81 92.45 89.55
CA ASN A 94 51.34 92.64 90.92
C ASN A 94 52.46 93.70 91.00
N GLY A 95 52.81 94.37 89.90
CA GLY A 95 53.83 95.41 89.84
C GLY A 95 55.26 94.93 89.54
N SER A 96 55.52 93.62 89.43
CA SER A 96 56.83 93.12 88.99
C SER A 96 56.98 93.20 87.46
N VAL A 97 58.21 93.06 86.97
CA VAL A 97 58.51 93.01 85.52
C VAL A 97 59.03 91.64 85.12
N ALA A 98 58.65 91.19 83.92
CA ALA A 98 59.11 89.96 83.29
C ALA A 98 59.52 90.20 81.84
N ASP A 99 60.31 89.28 81.29
CA ASP A 99 60.55 89.20 79.85
C ASP A 99 59.28 88.68 79.15
N GLY A 100 58.82 89.35 78.09
CA GLY A 100 57.65 88.95 77.32
C GLY A 100 57.88 87.79 76.35
N GLY A 101 59.13 87.36 76.11
CA GLY A 101 59.48 86.32 75.14
C GLY A 101 59.15 86.69 73.68
N VAL A 102 58.97 87.98 73.42
CA VAL A 102 58.71 88.57 72.11
C VAL A 102 59.75 89.66 71.89
N LYS A 103 60.61 89.47 70.88
CA LYS A 103 61.58 90.49 70.46
C LYS A 103 60.84 91.76 70.06
N LEU A 104 61.39 92.91 70.45
CA LEU A 104 60.97 94.21 69.93
C LEU A 104 61.11 94.30 68.39
N ALA A 105 61.94 93.43 67.79
CA ALA A 105 62.07 93.26 66.34
C ALA A 105 60.98 92.35 65.72
N ASP A 106 60.37 91.46 66.50
CA ASP A 106 59.28 90.56 66.08
C ASP A 106 57.91 91.25 66.24
N LEU A 107 57.82 92.34 67.02
CA LEU A 107 56.68 93.27 66.97
C LEU A 107 56.66 94.02 65.63
N ALA A 108 55.63 93.73 64.82
CA ALA A 108 55.40 94.40 63.54
C ALA A 108 55.32 95.92 63.72
N LYS A 109 56.13 96.67 62.95
CA LYS A 109 56.18 98.14 63.07
C LYS A 109 54.87 98.72 62.53
N SER A 110 54.52 99.92 62.98
CA SER A 110 53.34 100.64 62.47
C SER A 110 53.36 100.79 60.94
N ALA A 111 54.53 100.93 60.33
CA ALA A 111 54.70 100.94 58.87
C ALA A 111 54.37 99.58 58.23
N ASP A 112 54.85 98.47 58.80
CA ASP A 112 54.62 97.11 58.29
C ASP A 112 53.13 96.73 58.41
N VAL A 113 52.51 97.04 59.57
CA VAL A 113 51.06 96.85 59.79
C VAL A 113 50.24 97.71 58.83
N THR A 114 50.63 98.97 58.61
CA THR A 114 49.96 99.87 57.65
C THR A 114 50.09 99.37 56.21
N LYS A 115 51.26 98.81 55.84
CA LYS A 115 51.49 98.21 54.53
C LYS A 115 50.60 96.98 54.33
N GLU A 116 50.62 96.01 55.25
CA GLU A 116 49.82 94.78 55.10
C GLU A 116 48.31 95.08 55.11
N ILE A 117 47.84 96.03 55.93
CA ILE A 117 46.45 96.52 55.86
C ILE A 117 46.18 97.22 54.52
N GLY A 118 47.13 98.00 53.99
CA GLY A 118 47.03 98.66 52.69
C GLY A 118 46.95 97.68 51.52
N ASP A 119 47.78 96.65 51.52
CA ASP A 119 47.81 95.60 50.50
C ASP A 119 46.56 94.71 50.58
N ALA A 120 46.15 94.30 51.79
CA ALA A 120 44.92 93.55 52.01
C ALA A 120 43.68 94.36 51.60
N LYS A 121 43.63 95.67 51.90
CA LYS A 121 42.58 96.58 51.45
C LYS A 121 42.59 96.77 49.93
N THR A 122 43.76 96.85 49.31
CA THR A 122 43.90 96.96 47.85
C THR A 122 43.43 95.70 47.14
N GLU A 123 43.77 94.52 47.68
CA GLU A 123 43.33 93.23 47.13
C GLU A 123 41.84 92.95 47.40
N LEU A 124 41.31 93.37 48.54
CA LEU A 124 39.88 93.37 48.82
C LEU A 124 39.13 94.29 47.85
N ASN A 125 39.63 95.52 47.62
CA ASN A 125 39.05 96.47 46.67
C ASN A 125 39.02 95.89 45.25
N LYS A 126 40.09 95.27 44.75
CA LYS A 126 40.09 94.57 43.45
C LYS A 126 39.00 93.51 43.37
N LYS A 127 38.82 92.71 44.42
CA LYS A 127 37.78 91.67 44.48
C LYS A 127 36.38 92.25 44.54
N VAL A 128 36.18 93.34 45.28
CA VAL A 128 34.91 94.09 45.32
C VAL A 128 34.61 94.73 43.95
N GLU A 129 35.60 95.29 43.27
CA GLU A 129 35.44 95.90 41.94
C GLU A 129 35.17 94.86 40.84
N ALA A 130 35.89 93.73 40.87
CA ALA A 130 35.62 92.59 39.99
C ALA A 130 34.22 92.00 40.21
N ASN A 131 33.80 91.82 41.47
CA ASN A 131 32.45 91.36 41.81
C ASN A 131 31.38 92.39 41.41
N THR A 132 31.62 93.68 41.64
CA THR A 132 30.73 94.77 41.21
C THR A 132 30.56 94.76 39.69
N THR A 133 31.65 94.57 38.94
CA THR A 133 31.64 94.47 37.47
C THR A 133 30.89 93.22 36.99
N ALA A 134 31.10 92.07 37.64
CA ALA A 134 30.39 90.83 37.33
C ALA A 134 28.89 90.94 37.62
N ILE A 135 28.51 91.51 38.77
CA ILE A 135 27.10 91.77 39.15
C ILE A 135 26.46 92.77 38.19
N ALA A 136 27.15 93.85 37.81
CA ALA A 136 26.66 94.82 36.83
C ALA A 136 26.44 94.17 35.45
N LYS A 137 27.32 93.25 35.03
CA LYS A 137 27.13 92.48 33.79
C LYS A 137 25.94 91.52 33.88
N LEU A 138 25.81 90.76 34.97
CA LEU A 138 24.68 89.84 35.21
C LEU A 138 23.34 90.58 35.27
N ASN A 139 23.32 91.78 35.86
CA ASN A 139 22.17 92.67 35.95
C ASN A 139 21.99 93.57 34.70
N GLY A 140 22.72 93.32 33.61
CA GLY A 140 22.56 94.03 32.35
C GLY A 140 21.17 93.82 31.72
N ALA A 141 20.83 94.68 30.76
CA ALA A 141 19.56 94.65 30.04
C ALA A 141 19.36 93.38 29.18
N GLU A 142 18.15 93.19 28.63
CA GLU A 142 17.76 92.04 27.82
C GLU A 142 18.52 91.87 26.48
N ASP A 143 19.33 92.86 26.09
CA ASP A 143 20.23 92.86 24.93
C ASP A 143 21.71 92.73 25.30
N ALA A 144 22.07 92.84 26.59
CA ALA A 144 23.45 92.85 27.05
C ALA A 144 24.07 91.44 27.14
N GLU A 145 25.18 91.22 26.44
CA GLU A 145 25.82 89.90 26.33
C GLU A 145 26.31 89.37 27.69
N GLY A 146 25.87 88.17 28.06
CA GLY A 146 26.14 87.56 29.37
C GLY A 146 25.33 88.13 30.55
N SER A 147 24.26 88.90 30.32
CA SER A 147 23.29 89.22 31.37
C SER A 147 22.30 88.07 31.61
N VAL A 148 21.71 88.01 32.81
CA VAL A 148 20.65 87.05 33.12
C VAL A 148 19.40 87.36 32.30
N ALA A 149 19.11 88.65 32.07
CA ALA A 149 17.97 89.10 31.28
C ALA A 149 18.05 88.64 29.82
N LYS A 150 19.23 88.74 29.19
CA LYS A 150 19.52 88.26 27.83
C LYS A 150 19.30 86.76 27.71
N ALA A 151 19.85 85.97 28.64
CA ALA A 151 19.69 84.51 28.65
C ALA A 151 18.22 84.07 28.82
N VAL A 152 17.46 84.76 29.67
CA VAL A 152 16.02 84.51 29.85
C VAL A 152 15.24 84.88 28.59
N LYS A 153 15.57 86.00 27.93
CA LYS A 153 14.93 86.42 26.67
C LYS A 153 15.21 85.42 25.54
N ASP A 154 16.45 85.00 25.35
CA ASP A 154 16.82 84.04 24.30
C ASP A 154 16.09 82.70 24.49
N ALA A 155 16.03 82.20 25.73
CA ALA A 155 15.29 80.97 26.06
C ALA A 155 13.77 81.12 25.80
N LYS A 156 13.19 82.27 26.14
CA LYS A 156 11.78 82.61 25.87
C LYS A 156 11.49 82.69 24.37
N ASP A 157 12.34 83.33 23.58
CA ASP A 157 12.15 83.50 22.14
C ASP A 157 12.32 82.17 21.39
N ALA A 158 13.27 81.33 21.81
CA ALA A 158 13.42 79.96 21.30
C ALA A 158 12.19 79.09 21.62
N LEU A 159 11.70 79.15 22.86
CA LEU A 159 10.49 78.43 23.28
C LEU A 159 9.24 78.92 22.52
N GLN A 160 9.07 80.24 22.36
CA GLN A 160 7.98 80.82 21.60
C GLN A 160 8.03 80.43 20.12
N THR A 161 9.24 80.30 19.55
CA THR A 161 9.43 79.78 18.19
C THR A 161 8.95 78.34 18.08
N GLN A 162 9.33 77.46 19.02
CA GLN A 162 8.87 76.06 19.03
C GLN A 162 7.37 75.93 19.27
N ILE A 163 6.78 76.72 20.18
CA ILE A 163 5.33 76.78 20.41
C ILE A 163 4.60 77.19 19.11
N THR A 164 5.12 78.18 18.40
CA THR A 164 4.54 78.66 17.13
C THR A 164 4.64 77.61 16.01
N ALA A 165 5.74 76.85 15.96
CA ALA A 165 5.88 75.72 15.04
C ALA A 165 4.89 74.58 15.37
N ASN A 166 4.81 74.19 16.65
CA ASN A 166 3.90 73.13 17.12
C ASN A 166 2.43 73.51 16.86
N LYS A 167 2.04 74.77 17.11
CA LYS A 167 0.68 75.26 16.82
C LYS A 167 0.34 75.14 15.33
N LYS A 168 1.24 75.50 14.41
CA LYS A 168 1.00 75.32 12.96
C LYS A 168 0.77 73.85 12.56
N VAL A 169 1.40 72.90 13.25
CA VAL A 169 1.16 71.46 13.03
C VAL A 169 -0.22 71.04 13.57
N LEU A 170 -0.59 71.48 14.78
CA LEU A 170 -1.90 71.20 15.38
C LEU A 170 -3.05 71.80 14.56
N ASP A 171 -2.93 73.06 14.14
CA ASP A 171 -3.91 73.76 13.31
C ASP A 171 -4.10 73.08 11.94
N LYS A 172 -3.04 72.44 11.40
CA LYS A 172 -3.13 71.62 10.19
C LYS A 172 -3.83 70.28 10.45
N LEU A 173 -3.53 69.61 11.56
CA LEU A 173 -4.12 68.31 11.93
C LEU A 173 -5.62 68.42 12.21
N ASP A 174 -6.07 69.48 12.89
CA ASP A 174 -7.49 69.77 13.13
C ASP A 174 -8.18 70.52 11.96
N GLY A 175 -7.44 70.83 10.89
CA GLY A 175 -7.98 71.44 9.67
C GLY A 175 -9.15 70.67 9.08
N ALA A 176 -9.99 71.36 8.30
CA ALA A 176 -11.22 70.79 7.71
C ALA A 176 -10.97 69.51 6.90
N ASP A 177 -12.06 68.80 6.57
CA ASP A 177 -12.07 67.57 5.77
C ASP A 177 -11.68 67.75 4.29
N THR A 178 -11.23 68.96 3.93
CA THR A 178 -10.64 69.36 2.64
C THR A 178 -9.13 69.62 2.73
N VAL A 179 -8.59 69.83 3.94
CA VAL A 179 -7.18 70.25 4.16
C VAL A 179 -6.25 69.04 4.04
N ASN A 180 -5.31 69.09 3.10
CA ASN A 180 -4.38 67.98 2.88
C ASN A 180 -3.46 67.76 4.11
N GLY A 181 -3.52 66.56 4.69
CA GLY A 181 -2.83 66.18 5.91
C GLY A 181 -3.58 66.46 7.21
N SER A 182 -4.82 66.97 7.18
CA SER A 182 -5.68 66.97 8.38
C SER A 182 -6.15 65.55 8.70
N VAL A 183 -6.49 65.29 9.96
CA VAL A 183 -7.08 64.02 10.38
C VAL A 183 -8.46 63.84 9.73
N LYS A 184 -9.24 64.93 9.63
CA LYS A 184 -10.58 64.93 9.04
C LYS A 184 -10.55 64.54 7.55
N LYS A 185 -9.57 65.03 6.78
CA LYS A 185 -9.34 64.64 5.37
C LYS A 185 -8.94 63.18 5.25
N GLN A 186 -7.99 62.71 6.06
CA GLN A 186 -7.53 61.31 6.03
C GLN A 186 -8.66 60.32 6.35
N VAL A 187 -9.49 60.61 7.36
CA VAL A 187 -10.67 59.79 7.71
C VAL A 187 -11.71 59.79 6.58
N LYS A 188 -11.96 60.94 5.94
CA LYS A 188 -12.86 61.04 4.78
C LYS A 188 -12.38 60.22 3.58
N ASP A 189 -11.09 60.32 3.25
CA ASP A 189 -10.49 59.57 2.14
C ASP A 189 -10.53 58.05 2.42
N ALA A 190 -10.21 57.65 3.65
CA ALA A 190 -10.29 56.25 4.07
C ALA A 190 -11.73 55.71 4.03
N LYS A 191 -12.72 56.51 4.49
CA LYS A 191 -14.15 56.17 4.39
C LYS A 191 -14.56 55.94 2.93
N ALA A 192 -14.28 56.90 2.05
CA ALA A 192 -14.62 56.80 0.63
C ALA A 192 -13.94 55.60 -0.06
N ALA A 193 -12.69 55.29 0.29
CA ALA A 193 -11.95 54.14 -0.23
C ALA A 193 -12.46 52.78 0.31
N VAL A 194 -13.15 52.76 1.45
CA VAL A 194 -13.86 51.58 1.98
C VAL A 194 -15.23 51.43 1.31
N GLU A 195 -16.00 52.52 1.20
CA GLU A 195 -17.30 52.51 0.52
C GLU A 195 -17.16 52.09 -0.95
N ALA A 196 -16.14 52.58 -1.66
CA ALA A 196 -15.83 52.15 -3.03
C ALA A 196 -15.42 50.67 -3.18
N LYS A 197 -15.01 50.00 -2.09
CA LYS A 197 -14.66 48.56 -2.08
C LYS A 197 -15.82 47.66 -1.67
N ILE A 198 -16.70 48.14 -0.80
CA ILE A 198 -17.90 47.41 -0.37
C ILE A 198 -19.00 47.53 -1.43
N GLY A 199 -19.03 48.63 -2.19
CA GLY A 199 -20.09 48.92 -3.14
C GLY A 199 -21.39 49.35 -2.44
N ASN A 200 -22.51 49.29 -3.15
CA ASN A 200 -23.83 49.56 -2.60
C ASN A 200 -24.84 48.47 -3.01
N LEU A 201 -26.01 48.47 -2.35
CA LEU A 201 -27.09 47.51 -2.60
C LEU A 201 -28.11 48.01 -3.64
N GLU A 202 -27.91 49.20 -4.22
CA GLU A 202 -28.91 49.89 -5.06
C GLU A 202 -29.22 49.09 -6.34
N GLY A 203 -28.17 48.48 -6.93
CA GLY A 203 -28.26 47.65 -8.13
C GLY A 203 -28.89 46.26 -7.93
N LEU A 204 -29.25 45.87 -6.70
CA LEU A 204 -30.02 44.65 -6.49
C LEU A 204 -31.48 44.84 -6.97
N THR A 205 -32.03 43.79 -7.56
CA THR A 205 -33.42 43.73 -8.05
C THR A 205 -34.39 43.12 -7.05
N THR A 206 -33.89 42.58 -5.94
CA THR A 206 -34.68 42.01 -4.83
C THR A 206 -35.49 43.07 -4.10
N THR A 207 -36.68 42.70 -3.67
CA THR A 207 -37.59 43.51 -2.84
C THR A 207 -36.94 43.89 -1.50
N ALA A 208 -36.22 42.94 -0.90
CA ALA A 208 -35.56 43.06 0.40
C ALA A 208 -34.17 43.72 0.34
N LYS A 209 -33.80 44.41 -0.76
CA LYS A 209 -32.44 44.93 -1.00
C LYS A 209 -31.88 45.95 -0.01
N ASN A 210 -32.64 46.39 0.98
CA ASN A 210 -32.14 47.23 2.06
C ASN A 210 -31.24 46.45 3.04
N ASP A 211 -31.26 45.11 2.97
CA ASP A 211 -30.36 44.21 3.69
C ASP A 211 -29.84 43.11 2.75
N LEU A 212 -28.54 42.79 2.85
CA LEU A 212 -27.92 41.74 2.07
C LEU A 212 -28.45 40.34 2.46
N VAL A 213 -28.74 40.11 3.74
CA VAL A 213 -29.27 38.81 4.21
C VAL A 213 -30.72 38.63 3.73
N GLY A 214 -31.55 39.67 3.83
CA GLY A 214 -32.88 39.73 3.24
C GLY A 214 -32.88 39.43 1.74
N ALA A 215 -32.03 40.11 0.96
CA ALA A 215 -31.89 39.86 -0.48
C ALA A 215 -31.45 38.43 -0.82
N VAL A 216 -30.51 37.86 -0.07
CA VAL A 216 -30.07 36.47 -0.25
C VAL A 216 -31.19 35.47 0.10
N ASN A 217 -31.97 35.74 1.15
CA ASN A 217 -33.11 34.90 1.54
C ASN A 217 -34.27 34.96 0.51
N GLU A 218 -34.55 36.12 -0.07
CA GLU A 218 -35.52 36.27 -1.15
C GLU A 218 -35.10 35.47 -2.39
N ASN A 219 -33.84 35.61 -2.81
CA ASN A 219 -33.28 34.81 -3.91
C ASN A 219 -33.31 33.30 -3.60
N LYS A 220 -33.02 32.89 -2.36
CA LYS A 220 -33.13 31.49 -1.94
C LYS A 220 -34.56 30.98 -2.06
N ALA A 221 -35.55 31.72 -1.55
CA ALA A 221 -36.95 31.33 -1.64
C ALA A 221 -37.44 31.22 -3.11
N ALA A 222 -37.00 32.12 -3.98
CA ALA A 222 -37.25 32.03 -5.41
C ALA A 222 -36.61 30.80 -6.07
N ILE A 223 -35.36 30.47 -5.71
CA ILE A 223 -34.64 29.27 -6.20
C ILE A 223 -35.29 27.97 -5.70
N ASP A 224 -35.65 27.88 -4.42
CA ASP A 224 -36.35 26.72 -3.87
C ASP A 224 -37.71 26.52 -4.56
N SER A 225 -38.45 27.61 -4.78
CA SER A 225 -39.74 27.58 -5.52
C SER A 225 -39.56 27.14 -6.98
N ALA A 226 -38.54 27.66 -7.67
CA ALA A 226 -38.21 27.26 -9.04
C ALA A 226 -37.78 25.79 -9.13
N LYS A 227 -37.07 25.27 -8.12
CA LYS A 227 -36.70 23.85 -8.02
C LYS A 227 -37.93 22.96 -7.91
N THR A 228 -38.89 23.29 -7.03
CA THR A 228 -40.16 22.54 -6.90
C THR A 228 -41.02 22.65 -8.16
N ALA A 229 -41.05 23.82 -8.82
CA ALA A 229 -41.75 23.97 -10.09
C ALA A 229 -41.09 23.19 -11.25
N GLY A 230 -39.77 23.02 -11.22
CA GLY A 230 -39.01 22.29 -12.23
C GLY A 230 -39.01 20.76 -12.08
N GLU A 231 -39.41 20.24 -10.92
CA GLU A 231 -39.36 18.81 -10.60
C GLU A 231 -40.22 17.97 -11.55
N ILE A 232 -39.61 16.92 -12.13
CA ILE A 232 -40.27 15.95 -13.02
C ILE A 232 -40.68 14.72 -12.21
N THR A 233 -41.95 14.35 -12.30
CA THR A 233 -42.53 13.17 -11.65
C THR A 233 -43.33 12.33 -12.67
N VAL A 234 -43.60 11.07 -12.34
CA VAL A 234 -44.39 10.16 -13.18
C VAL A 234 -45.58 9.66 -12.38
N ASP A 235 -46.79 10.02 -12.80
CA ASP A 235 -48.03 9.50 -12.25
C ASP A 235 -48.48 8.27 -13.04
N THR A 236 -48.88 7.23 -12.31
CA THR A 236 -49.37 5.95 -12.85
C THR A 236 -50.68 5.51 -12.20
N ALA A 237 -51.31 6.35 -11.38
CA ALA A 237 -52.58 6.04 -10.72
C ALA A 237 -53.74 6.03 -11.73
N THR A 238 -53.78 7.01 -12.63
CA THR A 238 -54.72 7.04 -13.76
C THR A 238 -54.22 6.22 -14.94
N THR A 239 -55.14 5.80 -15.80
CA THR A 239 -54.84 5.18 -17.10
C THR A 239 -55.89 5.65 -18.08
N THR A 240 -55.44 6.11 -19.25
CA THR A 240 -56.27 6.65 -20.33
C THR A 240 -57.29 5.59 -20.76
N GLU A 241 -58.53 6.02 -20.98
CA GLU A 241 -59.58 5.11 -21.42
C GLU A 241 -59.20 4.45 -22.76
N GLY A 242 -59.42 3.14 -22.86
CA GLY A 242 -58.98 2.34 -24.01
C GLY A 242 -57.51 1.89 -23.99
N MET A 243 -56.68 2.34 -23.04
CA MET A 243 -55.28 1.92 -22.92
C MET A 243 -55.08 0.79 -21.89
N ALA A 244 -53.96 0.06 -21.99
CA ALA A 244 -53.60 -1.00 -21.03
C ALA A 244 -52.93 -0.41 -19.78
N LYS A 245 -52.05 0.58 -19.97
CA LYS A 245 -51.46 1.38 -18.90
C LYS A 245 -51.06 2.75 -19.43
N SER A 246 -51.04 3.75 -18.55
CA SER A 246 -50.54 5.10 -18.86
C SER A 246 -49.55 5.58 -17.82
N TYR A 247 -48.62 6.41 -18.27
CA TYR A 247 -47.58 7.06 -17.47
C TYR A 247 -47.64 8.57 -17.77
N THR A 248 -48.24 9.35 -16.87
CA THR A 248 -48.38 10.80 -17.03
C THR A 248 -47.16 11.49 -16.45
N ILE A 249 -46.30 12.03 -17.32
CA ILE A 249 -45.15 12.83 -16.95
C ILE A 249 -45.65 14.20 -16.49
N LYS A 250 -45.32 14.59 -15.26
CA LYS A 250 -45.73 15.85 -14.64
C LYS A 250 -44.52 16.72 -14.30
N GLN A 251 -44.60 18.02 -14.58
CA GLN A 251 -43.65 19.04 -14.13
C GLN A 251 -44.37 20.05 -13.24
N GLY A 252 -43.86 20.31 -12.03
CA GLY A 252 -44.50 21.22 -11.08
C GLY A 252 -45.97 20.85 -10.79
N GLY A 253 -46.26 19.55 -10.75
CA GLY A 253 -47.61 18.97 -10.58
C GLY A 253 -48.51 18.97 -11.83
N LYS A 254 -48.17 19.72 -12.89
CA LYS A 254 -48.96 19.77 -14.14
C LYS A 254 -48.53 18.69 -15.11
N ALA A 255 -49.48 18.04 -15.78
CA ALA A 255 -49.16 17.08 -16.86
C ALA A 255 -48.47 17.80 -18.03
N VAL A 256 -47.39 17.20 -18.54
CA VAL A 256 -46.61 17.68 -19.69
C VAL A 256 -46.75 16.73 -20.88
N ALA A 257 -46.75 15.42 -20.61
CA ALA A 257 -46.97 14.37 -21.60
C ALA A 257 -47.58 13.14 -20.93
N THR A 258 -48.29 12.30 -21.68
CA THR A 258 -48.71 10.97 -21.25
C THR A 258 -48.13 9.95 -22.23
N ILE A 259 -47.47 8.93 -21.68
CA ILE A 259 -47.05 7.75 -22.45
C ILE A 259 -48.13 6.69 -22.22
N ASP A 260 -48.91 6.42 -23.27
CA ASP A 260 -49.94 5.40 -23.28
C ASP A 260 -49.42 4.08 -23.87
N ILE A 261 -49.79 2.96 -23.26
CA ILE A 261 -49.50 1.61 -23.74
C ILE A 261 -50.79 1.05 -24.39
N PRO A 262 -50.84 0.88 -25.71
CA PRO A 262 -52.00 0.35 -26.41
C PRO A 262 -52.36 -1.08 -25.99
N LYS A 263 -53.66 -1.39 -26.01
CA LYS A 263 -54.21 -2.68 -25.57
C LYS A 263 -53.99 -3.83 -26.56
N ASP A 264 -53.86 -3.53 -27.84
CA ASP A 264 -53.52 -4.46 -28.92
C ASP A 264 -52.05 -4.90 -28.91
N MET A 265 -51.16 -4.09 -28.32
CA MET A 265 -49.74 -4.42 -28.17
C MET A 265 -49.41 -5.36 -27.01
N VAL A 266 -50.39 -5.77 -26.19
CA VAL A 266 -50.15 -6.59 -24.99
C VAL A 266 -51.11 -7.79 -24.87
N VAL A 267 -50.56 -8.92 -24.42
CA VAL A 267 -51.34 -10.12 -24.07
C VAL A 267 -51.93 -9.93 -22.67
N LYS A 268 -53.26 -10.04 -22.55
CA LYS A 268 -54.00 -9.99 -21.28
C LYS A 268 -53.79 -11.26 -20.45
N SER A 269 -53.82 -12.41 -21.12
CA SER A 269 -53.65 -13.73 -20.50
C SER A 269 -53.27 -14.77 -21.55
N GLY A 270 -52.45 -15.76 -21.14
CA GLY A 270 -52.17 -16.95 -21.93
C GLY A 270 -52.53 -18.21 -21.15
N VAL A 271 -53.24 -19.15 -21.78
CA VAL A 271 -53.58 -20.45 -21.19
C VAL A 271 -53.30 -21.58 -22.19
N VAL A 272 -53.00 -22.77 -21.68
CA VAL A 272 -53.03 -23.99 -22.49
C VAL A 272 -54.44 -24.55 -22.45
N GLN A 273 -55.05 -24.79 -23.61
CA GLN A 273 -56.42 -25.29 -23.72
C GLN A 273 -56.48 -26.44 -24.73
N GLU A 274 -57.21 -27.49 -24.36
CA GLU A 274 -57.58 -28.57 -25.29
C GLU A 274 -58.88 -28.22 -26.02
N ASN A 275 -58.90 -28.50 -27.32
CA ASN A 275 -60.08 -28.38 -28.20
C ASN A 275 -60.84 -27.03 -28.08
N PRO A 276 -60.17 -25.87 -28.21
CA PRO A 276 -60.84 -24.57 -28.14
C PRO A 276 -61.94 -24.44 -29.21
N LYS A 277 -63.07 -23.85 -28.80
CA LYS A 277 -64.28 -23.76 -29.63
C LYS A 277 -64.02 -23.00 -30.93
N GLY A 278 -64.31 -23.63 -32.07
CA GLY A 278 -64.14 -23.04 -33.41
C GLY A 278 -62.77 -23.28 -34.04
N GLN A 279 -61.87 -23.99 -33.35
CA GLN A 279 -60.63 -24.52 -33.91
C GLN A 279 -60.78 -26.01 -34.28
N GLU A 280 -59.77 -26.55 -34.97
CA GLU A 280 -59.60 -28.00 -35.10
C GLU A 280 -59.30 -28.65 -33.73
N ALA A 281 -59.52 -29.96 -33.63
CA ALA A 281 -59.19 -30.72 -32.41
C ALA A 281 -57.67 -30.74 -32.16
N GLY A 282 -57.27 -30.64 -30.90
CA GLY A 282 -55.87 -30.61 -30.46
C GLY A 282 -55.62 -29.67 -29.28
N THR A 283 -54.38 -29.62 -28.82
CA THR A 283 -53.94 -28.72 -27.75
C THR A 283 -53.44 -27.40 -28.34
N TYR A 284 -53.82 -26.29 -27.71
CA TYR A 284 -53.51 -24.93 -28.16
C TYR A 284 -52.89 -24.12 -27.03
N LEU A 285 -51.91 -23.26 -27.37
CA LEU A 285 -51.63 -22.07 -26.57
C LEU A 285 -52.61 -20.99 -27.04
N VAL A 286 -53.43 -20.52 -26.11
CA VAL A 286 -54.52 -19.57 -26.32
C VAL A 286 -54.14 -18.26 -25.67
N LEU A 287 -53.83 -17.24 -26.48
CA LEU A 287 -53.38 -15.93 -26.02
C LEU A 287 -54.49 -14.90 -26.26
N THR A 288 -55.10 -14.42 -25.19
CA THR A 288 -56.09 -13.32 -25.23
C THR A 288 -55.32 -12.00 -25.26
N LEU A 289 -55.49 -11.19 -26.31
CA LEU A 289 -54.99 -9.82 -26.36
C LEU A 289 -55.82 -8.94 -25.40
N ALA A 290 -55.24 -7.84 -24.91
CA ALA A 290 -55.99 -6.92 -24.05
C ALA A 290 -56.92 -5.96 -24.83
N ASN A 291 -56.96 -6.06 -26.16
CA ASN A 291 -57.70 -5.15 -27.04
C ASN A 291 -59.22 -5.14 -26.81
N ALA A 292 -59.93 -4.20 -27.43
CA ALA A 292 -61.33 -3.92 -27.12
C ALA A 292 -62.30 -5.09 -27.35
N THR A 293 -61.93 -6.05 -28.20
CA THR A 293 -62.67 -7.29 -28.51
C THR A 293 -62.14 -8.51 -27.75
N GLU A 294 -61.04 -8.38 -27.01
CA GLU A 294 -60.27 -9.45 -26.39
C GLU A 294 -59.92 -10.58 -27.38
N ASP A 295 -59.44 -10.17 -28.56
CA ASP A 295 -59.09 -11.06 -29.67
C ASP A 295 -58.12 -12.15 -29.21
N THR A 296 -58.43 -13.38 -29.59
CA THR A 296 -57.70 -14.54 -29.09
C THR A 296 -56.88 -15.18 -30.21
N ILE A 297 -55.56 -15.17 -30.04
CA ILE A 297 -54.61 -15.85 -30.93
C ILE A 297 -54.54 -17.32 -30.52
N TYR A 298 -54.96 -18.19 -31.44
CA TYR A 298 -54.97 -19.64 -31.27
C TYR A 298 -53.74 -20.26 -31.93
N ILE A 299 -52.80 -20.75 -31.13
CA ILE A 299 -51.57 -21.38 -31.61
C ILE A 299 -51.65 -22.90 -31.37
N ASN A 300 -51.94 -23.68 -32.40
CA ASN A 300 -52.03 -25.15 -32.31
C ASN A 300 -50.64 -25.75 -32.05
N VAL A 301 -50.39 -26.26 -30.85
CA VAL A 301 -49.04 -26.73 -30.48
C VAL A 301 -48.67 -28.02 -31.21
N GLY A 302 -49.66 -28.81 -31.63
CA GLY A 302 -49.48 -29.99 -32.48
C GLY A 302 -49.14 -29.67 -33.94
N LYS A 303 -49.28 -28.41 -34.39
CA LYS A 303 -48.84 -27.94 -35.72
C LYS A 303 -47.62 -26.99 -35.67
N LEU A 304 -47.10 -26.65 -34.48
CA LEU A 304 -45.89 -25.83 -34.32
C LEU A 304 -44.59 -26.58 -34.65
N VAL A 305 -44.61 -27.90 -34.56
CA VAL A 305 -43.50 -28.79 -34.92
C VAL A 305 -43.99 -29.78 -35.95
N ASP A 306 -43.15 -30.14 -36.93
CA ASP A 306 -43.47 -31.11 -37.97
C ASP A 306 -43.63 -32.52 -37.36
N ILE A 307 -44.83 -32.84 -36.89
CA ILE A 307 -45.24 -34.22 -36.62
C ILE A 307 -45.57 -34.91 -37.94
N TYR A 308 -44.55 -35.49 -38.57
CA TYR A 308 -44.74 -36.31 -39.76
C TYR A 308 -45.81 -37.38 -39.51
N SER A 309 -46.75 -37.53 -40.44
CA SER A 309 -47.83 -38.52 -40.36
C SER A 309 -47.52 -39.71 -41.27
N VAL A 310 -47.19 -40.85 -40.67
CA VAL A 310 -46.87 -42.07 -41.42
C VAL A 310 -48.13 -42.76 -41.93
N LYS A 311 -48.08 -43.26 -43.17
CA LYS A 311 -49.13 -44.14 -43.69
C LYS A 311 -49.09 -45.48 -42.95
N ALA A 312 -50.11 -45.74 -42.14
CA ALA A 312 -50.33 -47.05 -41.55
C ALA A 312 -50.54 -48.11 -42.65
N ASN A 313 -49.97 -49.30 -42.45
CA ASN A 313 -50.04 -50.44 -43.37
C ASN A 313 -49.50 -50.12 -44.78
N ALA A 314 -48.31 -49.52 -44.84
CA ALA A 314 -47.51 -49.41 -46.06
C ALA A 314 -46.95 -50.78 -46.46
N THR A 315 -47.03 -51.13 -47.74
CA THR A 315 -46.84 -52.51 -48.24
C THR A 315 -45.39 -52.99 -48.32
N GLN A 316 -44.40 -52.12 -48.09
CA GLN A 316 -42.99 -52.43 -48.32
C GLN A 316 -42.09 -51.96 -47.18
N ILE A 317 -42.06 -50.66 -46.92
CA ILE A 317 -41.41 -50.08 -45.74
C ILE A 317 -42.50 -49.54 -44.83
N GLN A 318 -42.66 -50.12 -43.64
CA GLN A 318 -43.49 -49.56 -42.60
C GLN A 318 -42.65 -48.65 -41.71
N LEU A 319 -42.93 -47.34 -41.80
CA LEU A 319 -42.41 -46.33 -40.90
C LEU A 319 -43.23 -46.29 -39.60
N ALA A 320 -42.57 -46.07 -38.48
CA ALA A 320 -43.17 -45.81 -37.17
C ALA A 320 -42.45 -44.64 -36.50
N ILE A 321 -43.20 -43.77 -35.83
CA ILE A 321 -42.68 -42.55 -35.19
C ILE A 321 -42.99 -42.65 -33.70
N ASP A 322 -41.95 -42.52 -32.87
CA ASP A 322 -42.10 -42.38 -31.43
C ASP A 322 -42.23 -40.89 -31.10
N SER A 323 -43.42 -40.47 -30.67
CA SER A 323 -43.70 -39.07 -30.31
C SER A 323 -43.11 -38.67 -28.95
N SER A 324 -42.61 -39.62 -28.16
CA SER A 324 -41.97 -39.38 -26.85
C SER A 324 -40.45 -39.19 -26.97
N THR A 325 -39.77 -39.97 -27.83
CA THR A 325 -38.33 -39.81 -28.09
C THR A 325 -38.03 -38.91 -29.30
N ARG A 326 -39.04 -38.66 -30.16
CA ARG A 326 -38.95 -37.96 -31.46
C ARG A 326 -38.14 -38.73 -32.50
N GLU A 327 -38.03 -40.05 -32.36
CA GLU A 327 -37.33 -40.93 -33.28
C GLU A 327 -38.25 -41.45 -34.39
N ILE A 328 -37.68 -41.67 -35.57
CA ILE A 328 -38.35 -42.32 -36.71
C ILE A 328 -37.65 -43.63 -36.99
N SER A 329 -38.39 -44.73 -36.93
CA SER A 329 -37.92 -46.08 -37.25
C SER A 329 -38.55 -46.59 -38.54
N ALA A 330 -37.85 -47.49 -39.23
CA ALA A 330 -38.28 -48.09 -40.48
C ALA A 330 -38.13 -49.62 -40.39
N THR A 331 -39.17 -50.34 -40.76
CA THR A 331 -39.15 -51.81 -40.84
C THR A 331 -39.53 -52.25 -42.25
N ILE A 332 -38.79 -53.22 -42.80
CA ILE A 332 -39.17 -53.88 -44.05
C ILE A 332 -40.29 -54.88 -43.71
N VAL A 333 -41.41 -54.79 -44.41
CA VAL A 333 -42.53 -55.71 -44.21
C VAL A 333 -42.15 -57.12 -44.70
N ALA A 334 -42.56 -58.15 -43.96
CA ALA A 334 -42.17 -59.52 -44.22
C ALA A 334 -42.64 -59.99 -45.61
N GLY A 335 -41.69 -60.40 -46.45
CA GLY A 335 -41.94 -60.81 -47.84
C GLY A 335 -41.86 -59.68 -48.87
N SER A 336 -41.73 -58.42 -48.47
CA SER A 336 -41.72 -57.25 -49.39
C SER A 336 -40.37 -56.98 -50.08
N VAL A 337 -39.48 -57.98 -50.12
CA VAL A 337 -38.25 -57.98 -50.92
C VAL A 337 -38.35 -59.15 -51.90
N GLY A 338 -38.82 -58.85 -53.11
CA GLY A 338 -38.91 -59.79 -54.23
C GLY A 338 -37.86 -59.49 -55.29
N THR A 339 -38.18 -59.82 -56.54
CA THR A 339 -37.28 -59.65 -57.69
C THR A 339 -37.25 -58.21 -58.24
N ALA A 340 -38.15 -57.32 -57.80
CA ALA A 340 -38.12 -55.91 -58.18
C ALA A 340 -37.17 -55.09 -57.27
N GLU A 341 -37.03 -55.54 -56.02
CA GLU A 341 -36.18 -54.93 -54.98
C GLU A 341 -34.73 -55.43 -55.04
N LEU A 342 -34.50 -56.61 -55.62
CA LEU A 342 -33.19 -57.21 -55.82
C LEU A 342 -32.71 -56.98 -57.25
N ALA A 343 -31.80 -56.02 -57.44
CA ALA A 343 -31.11 -55.81 -58.71
C ALA A 343 -30.34 -57.07 -59.17
N ASP A 344 -30.11 -57.20 -60.48
CA ASP A 344 -29.35 -58.32 -61.04
C ASP A 344 -27.96 -58.46 -60.39
N GLY A 345 -27.63 -59.68 -59.96
CA GLY A 345 -26.40 -59.97 -59.23
C GLY A 345 -26.34 -59.44 -57.78
N ALA A 346 -27.40 -58.84 -57.24
CA ALA A 346 -27.39 -58.32 -55.87
C ALA A 346 -27.13 -59.40 -54.79
N VAL A 347 -27.48 -60.66 -55.06
CA VAL A 347 -27.19 -61.81 -54.20
C VAL A 347 -25.96 -62.56 -54.74
N VAL A 348 -24.78 -62.18 -54.26
CA VAL A 348 -23.50 -62.86 -54.54
C VAL A 348 -23.19 -63.95 -53.50
N THR A 349 -22.30 -64.88 -53.83
CA THR A 349 -21.86 -65.96 -52.93
C THR A 349 -21.44 -65.46 -51.54
N ALA A 350 -20.67 -64.38 -51.46
CA ALA A 350 -20.23 -63.78 -50.19
C ALA A 350 -21.35 -63.20 -49.30
N LYS A 351 -22.60 -63.08 -49.82
CA LYS A 351 -23.80 -62.74 -49.02
C LYS A 351 -24.58 -63.98 -48.54
N ILE A 352 -24.19 -65.17 -48.98
CA ILE A 352 -24.79 -66.45 -48.56
C ILE A 352 -23.80 -67.14 -47.62
N ALA A 353 -24.01 -66.99 -46.30
CA ALA A 353 -23.23 -67.74 -45.32
C ALA A 353 -23.49 -69.26 -45.43
N ASP A 354 -22.50 -70.07 -45.04
CA ASP A 354 -22.56 -71.52 -45.12
C ASP A 354 -23.79 -72.09 -44.39
N GLY A 355 -24.42 -73.09 -45.00
CA GLY A 355 -25.65 -73.71 -44.49
C GLY A 355 -26.95 -72.91 -44.70
N ASN A 356 -26.91 -71.62 -45.06
CA ASN A 356 -28.13 -70.83 -45.26
C ASN A 356 -29.01 -71.35 -46.41
N VAL A 357 -28.42 -71.94 -47.46
CA VAL A 357 -29.13 -72.63 -48.55
C VAL A 357 -29.05 -74.13 -48.32
N THR A 358 -30.04 -74.67 -47.62
CA THR A 358 -30.17 -76.12 -47.38
C THR A 358 -30.77 -76.83 -48.60
N LYS A 359 -30.60 -78.16 -48.69
CA LYS A 359 -31.17 -79.00 -49.76
C LYS A 359 -32.67 -78.73 -49.98
N ALA A 360 -33.45 -78.56 -48.91
CA ALA A 360 -34.88 -78.25 -48.97
C ALA A 360 -35.24 -76.89 -49.59
N LYS A 361 -34.31 -75.91 -49.61
CA LYS A 361 -34.50 -74.58 -50.23
C LYS A 361 -34.15 -74.56 -51.73
N LEU A 362 -33.51 -75.60 -52.26
CA LEU A 362 -33.14 -75.69 -53.68
C LEU A 362 -34.36 -76.10 -54.53
N ALA A 363 -34.33 -75.75 -55.83
CA ALA A 363 -35.35 -76.21 -56.78
C ALA A 363 -35.42 -77.75 -56.83
N LYS A 364 -36.63 -78.30 -57.00
CA LYS A 364 -36.89 -79.76 -56.94
C LYS A 364 -36.00 -80.60 -57.86
N THR A 365 -35.70 -80.10 -59.06
CA THR A 365 -34.79 -80.73 -60.04
C THR A 365 -33.35 -80.86 -59.52
N VAL A 366 -32.88 -79.89 -58.73
CA VAL A 366 -31.56 -79.93 -58.07
C VAL A 366 -31.60 -80.90 -56.89
N GLN A 367 -32.67 -80.87 -56.09
CA GLN A 367 -32.87 -81.85 -55.00
C GLN A 367 -32.86 -83.29 -55.52
N ASP A 368 -33.54 -83.55 -56.64
CA ASP A 368 -33.59 -84.87 -57.26
C ASP A 368 -32.26 -85.30 -57.89
N SER A 369 -31.47 -84.35 -58.38
CA SER A 369 -30.11 -84.61 -58.87
C SER A 369 -29.15 -84.95 -57.72
N LEU A 370 -29.26 -84.25 -56.59
CA LEU A 370 -28.53 -84.56 -55.36
C LEU A 370 -28.98 -85.91 -54.77
N ASN A 371 -30.29 -86.20 -54.72
CA ASN A 371 -30.80 -87.51 -54.30
C ASN A 371 -30.24 -88.66 -55.15
N LYS A 372 -30.12 -88.46 -56.47
CA LYS A 372 -29.47 -89.44 -57.36
C LYS A 372 -28.01 -89.65 -56.99
N ALA A 373 -27.25 -88.57 -56.75
CA ALA A 373 -25.85 -88.67 -56.32
C ALA A 373 -25.71 -89.36 -54.95
N ASP A 374 -26.56 -89.03 -53.97
CA ASP A 374 -26.61 -89.68 -52.65
C ASP A 374 -26.95 -91.18 -52.73
N SER A 375 -27.51 -91.65 -53.87
CA SER A 375 -27.86 -93.04 -54.15
C SER A 375 -26.93 -93.75 -55.17
N ALA A 376 -25.91 -93.07 -55.69
CA ALA A 376 -25.10 -93.59 -56.79
C ALA A 376 -23.93 -94.46 -56.31
N LEU A 377 -23.98 -95.76 -56.62
CA LEU A 377 -22.94 -96.76 -56.31
C LEU A 377 -22.64 -96.85 -54.81
N GLN A 378 -23.62 -97.35 -54.05
CA GLN A 378 -23.49 -97.57 -52.62
C GLN A 378 -22.62 -98.78 -52.31
N GLU A 379 -22.16 -98.85 -51.06
CA GLU A 379 -21.38 -99.99 -50.52
C GLU A 379 -22.07 -101.35 -50.73
N ALA A 380 -23.41 -101.38 -50.76
CA ALA A 380 -24.19 -102.57 -51.08
C ALA A 380 -24.07 -103.02 -52.55
N ASP A 381 -24.01 -102.09 -53.49
CA ASP A 381 -23.92 -102.38 -54.94
C ASP A 381 -22.58 -103.03 -55.29
N VAL A 382 -21.52 -102.67 -54.54
CA VAL A 382 -20.17 -103.24 -54.69
C VAL A 382 -19.89 -104.41 -53.73
N ALA A 383 -20.74 -104.69 -52.74
CA ALA A 383 -20.53 -105.77 -51.78
C ALA A 383 -20.47 -107.16 -52.45
N THR A 384 -21.38 -107.45 -53.37
CA THR A 384 -21.37 -108.70 -54.15
C THR A 384 -20.11 -108.80 -55.00
N LEU A 385 -19.74 -107.73 -55.72
CA LEU A 385 -18.53 -107.68 -56.54
C LEU A 385 -17.24 -107.90 -55.71
N ARG A 386 -17.16 -107.32 -54.50
CA ARG A 386 -16.03 -107.60 -53.59
C ARG A 386 -16.04 -109.04 -53.07
N THR A 387 -17.21 -109.63 -52.84
CA THR A 387 -17.36 -111.04 -52.44
C THR A 387 -16.89 -111.97 -53.56
N ASP A 388 -17.31 -111.73 -54.81
CA ASP A 388 -16.87 -112.49 -55.98
C ASP A 388 -15.36 -112.35 -56.22
N VAL A 389 -14.81 -111.14 -56.10
CA VAL A 389 -13.36 -110.89 -56.21
C VAL A 389 -12.60 -111.58 -55.08
N ALA A 390 -13.13 -111.60 -53.84
CA ALA A 390 -12.52 -112.30 -52.72
C ALA A 390 -12.55 -113.84 -52.91
N ALA A 391 -13.68 -114.39 -53.38
CA ALA A 391 -13.81 -115.81 -53.68
C ALA A 391 -12.88 -116.25 -54.82
N ASN A 392 -12.80 -115.46 -55.90
CA ASN A 392 -11.85 -115.69 -57.00
C ASN A 392 -10.39 -115.61 -56.51
N LYS A 393 -10.05 -114.60 -55.69
CA LYS A 393 -8.72 -114.47 -55.07
C LYS A 393 -8.38 -115.66 -54.18
N ALA A 394 -9.34 -116.17 -53.41
CA ALA A 394 -9.16 -117.35 -52.57
C ALA A 394 -9.01 -118.65 -53.37
N SER A 395 -9.74 -118.82 -54.47
CA SER A 395 -9.61 -120.01 -55.34
C SER A 395 -8.28 -120.05 -56.10
N LEU A 396 -7.75 -118.88 -56.46
CA LEU A 396 -6.46 -118.70 -57.16
C LEU A 396 -5.23 -118.67 -56.24
N ALA A 397 -5.41 -118.44 -54.93
CA ALA A 397 -4.32 -118.44 -53.95
C ALA A 397 -3.77 -119.85 -53.70
N GLU A 398 -2.54 -119.95 -53.18
CA GLU A 398 -1.95 -121.23 -52.79
C GLU A 398 -2.83 -121.95 -51.75
N GLY A 399 -3.13 -123.24 -52.00
CA GLY A 399 -4.11 -124.00 -51.22
C GLY A 399 -5.58 -123.82 -51.65
N GLY A 400 -5.88 -122.86 -52.54
CA GLY A 400 -7.20 -122.62 -53.13
C GLY A 400 -7.63 -123.71 -54.13
N ALA A 401 -8.93 -123.79 -54.43
CA ALA A 401 -9.47 -124.87 -55.27
C ALA A 401 -8.87 -124.93 -56.68
N THR A 402 -8.72 -123.78 -57.36
CA THR A 402 -8.08 -123.70 -58.68
C THR A 402 -6.59 -124.00 -58.59
N ALA A 403 -5.89 -123.47 -57.58
CA ALA A 403 -4.47 -123.72 -57.38
C ALA A 403 -4.16 -125.21 -57.07
N ASN A 404 -4.99 -125.86 -56.27
CA ASN A 404 -4.88 -127.29 -55.96
C ASN A 404 -5.12 -128.16 -57.19
N ALA A 405 -6.10 -127.83 -58.04
CA ALA A 405 -6.33 -128.53 -59.30
C ALA A 405 -5.13 -128.39 -60.26
N ILE A 406 -4.53 -127.20 -60.36
CA ILE A 406 -3.31 -126.96 -61.13
C ILE A 406 -2.12 -127.76 -60.55
N LYS A 407 -1.95 -127.76 -59.22
CA LYS A 407 -0.90 -128.53 -58.53
C LYS A 407 -1.05 -130.03 -58.76
N ALA A 408 -2.24 -130.59 -58.54
CA ALA A 408 -2.51 -132.01 -58.73
C ALA A 408 -2.28 -132.46 -60.19
N ASN A 409 -2.69 -131.65 -61.17
CA ASN A 409 -2.38 -131.93 -62.58
C ASN A 409 -0.87 -131.89 -62.88
N LYS A 410 -0.12 -130.97 -62.25
CA LYS A 410 1.34 -130.88 -62.39
C LYS A 410 2.06 -132.07 -61.75
N GLU A 411 1.59 -132.54 -60.59
CA GLU A 411 2.10 -133.74 -59.91
C GLU A 411 1.76 -135.02 -60.69
N ALA A 412 0.55 -135.14 -61.24
CA ALA A 412 0.15 -136.24 -62.11
C ALA A 412 0.98 -136.28 -63.41
N ALA A 413 1.21 -135.13 -64.04
CA ALA A 413 2.08 -135.04 -65.23
C ALA A 413 3.54 -135.40 -64.90
N ALA A 414 4.07 -134.94 -63.75
CA ALA A 414 5.41 -135.32 -63.29
C ALA A 414 5.52 -136.83 -63.02
N LYS A 415 4.50 -137.45 -62.42
CA LYS A 415 4.45 -138.91 -62.24
C LYS A 415 4.41 -139.64 -63.57
N ALA A 416 3.55 -139.23 -64.50
CA ALA A 416 3.45 -139.85 -65.83
C ALA A 416 4.77 -139.77 -66.61
N GLN A 417 5.50 -138.64 -66.51
CA GLN A 417 6.84 -138.52 -67.07
C GLN A 417 7.86 -139.43 -66.37
N GLY A 418 7.78 -139.59 -65.05
CA GLY A 418 8.61 -140.52 -64.28
C GLY A 418 8.36 -141.98 -64.66
N ASP A 419 7.09 -142.39 -64.77
CA ASP A 419 6.67 -143.73 -65.19
C ASP A 419 7.16 -144.02 -66.63
N ALA A 420 7.05 -143.05 -67.55
CA ALA A 420 7.54 -143.16 -68.92
C ALA A 420 9.08 -143.28 -68.99
N ASN A 421 9.81 -142.48 -68.21
CA ASN A 421 11.27 -142.55 -68.12
C ASN A 421 11.73 -143.90 -67.54
N ALA A 422 11.02 -144.43 -66.53
CA ALA A 422 11.31 -145.75 -65.96
C ALA A 422 11.03 -146.89 -66.95
N LEU A 423 9.97 -146.78 -67.76
CA LEU A 423 9.69 -147.72 -68.85
C LEU A 423 10.79 -147.69 -69.92
N ALA A 424 11.23 -146.51 -70.35
CA ALA A 424 12.33 -146.36 -71.31
C ALA A 424 13.64 -147.02 -70.82
N THR A 425 13.98 -146.87 -69.54
CA THR A 425 15.13 -147.56 -68.94
C THR A 425 14.96 -149.08 -68.93
N ARG A 426 13.75 -149.60 -68.63
CA ARG A 426 13.48 -151.04 -68.64
C ARG A 426 13.56 -151.66 -70.04
N VAL A 427 13.11 -150.95 -71.08
CA VAL A 427 13.28 -151.37 -72.48
C VAL A 427 14.76 -151.43 -72.83
N LYS A 428 15.52 -150.37 -72.52
CA LYS A 428 16.95 -150.29 -72.83
C LYS A 428 17.81 -151.38 -72.17
N ASN A 429 17.41 -151.82 -70.97
CA ASN A 429 18.07 -152.94 -70.27
C ASN A 429 17.69 -154.33 -70.82
N LEU A 430 16.57 -154.46 -71.54
CA LEU A 430 16.20 -155.69 -72.26
C LEU A 430 16.93 -155.77 -73.60
N GLU A 431 17.11 -154.63 -74.28
CA GLU A 431 17.87 -154.51 -75.54
C GLU A 431 19.37 -154.79 -75.36
N SER A 432 19.91 -154.70 -74.13
CA SER A 432 21.33 -154.90 -73.82
C SER A 432 21.68 -156.33 -73.36
N VAL A 433 20.82 -157.33 -73.60
CA VAL A 433 21.11 -158.74 -73.29
C VAL A 433 21.68 -159.44 -74.52
N GLU A 434 22.99 -159.66 -74.51
CA GLU A 434 23.71 -160.28 -75.62
C GLU A 434 23.56 -161.81 -75.60
N TYR A 435 22.88 -162.36 -76.61
CA TYR A 435 22.76 -163.81 -76.81
C TYR A 435 23.81 -164.26 -77.83
N VAL A 436 24.79 -165.03 -77.36
CA VAL A 436 25.82 -165.67 -78.20
C VAL A 436 25.42 -167.12 -78.44
N GLU A 437 25.20 -167.52 -79.69
CA GLU A 437 25.10 -168.94 -80.04
C GLU A 437 26.49 -169.58 -79.95
N ALA A 438 26.56 -170.81 -79.42
CA ALA A 438 27.81 -171.54 -79.26
C ALA A 438 28.52 -171.71 -80.62
N THR A 439 29.83 -171.52 -80.65
CA THR A 439 30.61 -171.62 -81.89
C THR A 439 30.58 -173.05 -82.44
N GLU A 440 30.86 -173.21 -83.75
CA GLU A 440 30.89 -174.53 -84.38
C GLU A 440 31.90 -175.50 -83.72
N ALA A 441 32.94 -174.97 -83.07
CA ALA A 441 33.89 -175.75 -82.27
C ALA A 441 33.27 -176.25 -80.95
N GLU A 442 32.50 -175.41 -80.26
CA GLU A 442 31.78 -175.78 -79.03
C GLU A 442 30.63 -176.75 -79.33
N ILE A 443 29.92 -176.57 -80.45
CA ILE A 443 28.89 -177.52 -80.91
C ILE A 443 29.53 -178.86 -81.33
N LYS A 444 30.67 -178.87 -82.02
CA LYS A 444 31.41 -180.10 -82.34
C LYS A 444 31.96 -180.81 -81.09
N ALA A 445 32.24 -180.09 -80.01
CA ALA A 445 32.58 -180.69 -78.72
C ALA A 445 31.39 -181.44 -78.06
N MET A 446 30.15 -181.11 -78.45
CA MET A 446 28.94 -181.82 -77.99
C MET A 446 28.57 -183.04 -78.87
N PHE A 447 29.04 -183.09 -80.12
CA PHE A 447 28.72 -184.17 -81.07
C PHE A 447 29.97 -184.64 -81.86
N PRO A 448 30.78 -185.56 -81.29
CA PRO A 448 31.96 -186.09 -81.97
C PRO A 448 31.61 -187.14 -83.04
N THR A 449 32.18 -186.95 -84.24
CA THR A 449 32.14 -187.85 -85.43
C THR A 449 30.76 -188.07 -86.08
N ALA A 450 30.64 -188.09 -87.41
CA ALA A 450 31.68 -187.98 -88.45
C ALA A 450 32.21 -186.56 -88.66
#